data_AF-A0A0F7JV43-F1
#
_entry.id   AF-A0A0F7JV43-F1
#
_cell.length_a   1.000
_cell.length_b   1.000
_cell.length_c   1.000
_cell.angle_alpha   90.00
_cell.angle_beta   90.00
_cell.angle_gamma   90.00
#
_symmetry.space_group_name_H-M   'P 1'
#
loop_
_entity.id
_entity.type
_entity.pdbx_description
1 polymer ?
#
loop_
_entity_poly.entity_id
_entity_poly.type
_entity_poly.pdbx_seq_one_letter_code
_entity_poly.pdbx_strand_id
1 'polypeptide(L)'
;MFFQQKDRHEQMARLDPRDTNGDGQVSPQEAAAYIQDYLQQASPEERNQILRDYVGGMSPEQRREMGDAIVRSPANPVTQVRHDDDNDLVDAYTRTAQAPAQDGKSPLEAAFAPGGMLSSPLVKAGLVGLAGMIGSRMLRR
;
A
#
# COMPACT_ATOMS: atom_id res chain seq x y z
N MET A 1 2.83 -36.08 12.16
CA MET A 1 3.01 -34.90 13.03
C MET A 1 2.81 -33.62 12.19
N PHE A 2 1.57 -33.24 11.88
CA PHE A 2 1.24 -32.13 10.96
C PHE A 2 0.60 -30.89 11.63
N PHE A 3 0.53 -30.86 12.97
CA PHE A 3 -0.24 -29.84 13.70
C PHE A 3 0.59 -28.65 14.20
N GLN A 4 1.93 -28.73 14.25
CA GLN A 4 2.76 -27.69 14.88
C GLN A 4 3.12 -26.50 13.97
N GLN A 5 2.84 -26.56 12.66
CA GLN A 5 3.12 -25.42 11.77
C GLN A 5 2.02 -24.35 11.83
N LYS A 6 0.75 -24.73 11.95
CA LYS A 6 -0.38 -23.77 12.02
C LYS A 6 -0.27 -22.85 13.24
N ASP A 7 -0.01 -23.40 14.42
CA ASP A 7 0.14 -22.61 15.65
C ASP A 7 1.27 -21.57 15.58
N ARG A 8 2.38 -21.89 14.91
CA ARG A 8 3.50 -20.94 14.79
C ARG A 8 3.17 -19.79 13.84
N HIS A 9 2.42 -20.07 12.76
CA HIS A 9 1.92 -19.02 11.87
C HIS A 9 0.86 -18.15 12.54
N GLU A 10 -0.06 -18.74 13.32
CA GLU A 10 -1.06 -17.99 14.09
C GLU A 10 -0.44 -17.13 15.21
N GLN A 11 0.61 -17.62 15.87
CA GLN A 11 1.35 -16.84 16.88
C GLN A 11 2.19 -15.72 16.25
N MET A 12 2.73 -15.91 15.04
CA MET A 12 3.43 -14.84 14.32
C MET A 12 2.47 -13.82 13.70
N ALA A 13 1.28 -14.24 13.25
CA ALA A 13 0.25 -13.33 12.75
C ALA A 13 -0.27 -12.38 13.85
N ARG A 14 -0.41 -12.87 15.10
CA ARG A 14 -0.72 -12.03 16.28
C ARG A 14 0.34 -10.98 16.63
N LEU A 15 1.54 -11.09 16.05
CA LEU A 15 2.64 -10.14 16.25
C LEU A 15 2.93 -9.34 14.98
N ASP A 16 2.12 -9.51 13.92
CA ASP A 16 2.33 -8.77 12.69
C ASP A 16 1.89 -7.32 12.91
N PRO A 17 2.80 -6.33 12.84
CA PRO A 17 2.44 -4.93 13.06
C PRO A 17 1.50 -4.37 11.99
N ARG A 18 1.25 -5.14 10.92
CA ARG A 18 0.32 -4.81 9.83
C ARG A 18 -1.09 -5.34 10.08
N ASP A 19 -1.26 -6.31 10.98
CA ASP A 19 -2.55 -6.87 11.39
C ASP A 19 -3.07 -6.05 12.59
N THR A 20 -3.83 -5.00 12.28
CA THR A 20 -4.30 -4.04 13.29
C THR A 20 -5.51 -4.56 14.05
N ASN A 21 -6.31 -5.44 13.43
CA ASN A 21 -7.53 -5.99 14.02
C ASN A 21 -7.30 -7.34 14.74
N GLY A 22 -6.12 -7.95 14.58
CA GLY A 22 -5.70 -9.18 15.23
C GLY A 22 -6.42 -10.43 14.71
N ASP A 23 -6.98 -10.39 13.50
CA ASP A 23 -7.72 -11.50 12.90
C ASP A 23 -6.81 -12.55 12.23
N GLY A 24 -5.49 -12.30 12.25
CA GLY A 24 -4.47 -13.16 11.69
C GLY A 24 -4.27 -12.99 10.19
N GLN A 25 -4.91 -12.02 9.54
CA GLN A 25 -4.80 -11.72 8.11
C GLN A 25 -4.65 -10.21 7.87
N VAL A 26 -3.62 -9.84 7.10
CA VAL A 26 -3.46 -8.44 6.69
C VAL A 26 -4.44 -8.13 5.55
N SER A 27 -5.51 -7.41 5.86
CA SER A 27 -6.43 -6.94 4.83
C SER A 27 -5.82 -5.80 4.00
N PRO A 28 -6.30 -5.53 2.77
CA PRO A 28 -5.83 -4.41 1.96
C PRO A 28 -6.02 -3.05 2.65
N GLN A 29 -7.06 -2.90 3.49
CA GLN A 29 -7.27 -1.67 4.24
C GLN A 29 -6.19 -1.48 5.30
N GLU A 30 -5.82 -2.54 6.01
CA GLU A 30 -4.78 -2.49 7.04
C GLU A 30 -3.39 -2.30 6.44
N ALA A 31 -3.11 -2.97 5.32
CA ALA A 31 -1.90 -2.71 4.56
C ALA A 31 -1.83 -1.23 4.10
N ALA A 32 -2.94 -0.63 3.66
CA ALA A 32 -2.95 0.76 3.21
C ALA A 32 -2.73 1.73 4.38
N ALA A 33 -3.38 1.48 5.52
CA ALA A 33 -3.18 2.25 6.75
C ALA A 33 -1.73 2.13 7.27
N TYR A 34 -1.17 0.92 7.28
CA TYR A 34 0.22 0.67 7.68
C TYR A 34 1.22 1.36 6.76
N ILE A 35 1.02 1.26 5.43
CA ILE A 35 1.86 1.97 4.45
C ILE A 35 1.76 3.47 4.70
N GLN A 36 0.55 3.99 4.88
CA GLN A 36 0.35 5.42 5.12
C GLN A 36 1.06 5.88 6.38
N ASP A 37 0.91 5.17 7.50
CA ASP A 37 1.58 5.46 8.76
C ASP A 37 3.11 5.45 8.57
N TYR A 38 3.64 4.41 7.92
CA TYR A 38 5.06 4.35 7.56
C TYR A 38 5.49 5.53 6.68
N LEU A 39 4.71 5.89 5.66
CA LEU A 39 5.02 7.00 4.75
C LEU A 39 4.90 8.39 5.39
N GLN A 40 4.20 8.51 6.51
CA GLN A 40 4.13 9.73 7.33
C GLN A 40 5.33 9.83 8.28
N GLN A 41 5.82 8.70 8.78
CA GLN A 41 6.97 8.64 9.69
C GLN A 41 8.32 8.58 8.97
N ALA A 42 8.38 7.95 7.80
CA ALA A 42 9.58 7.80 7.00
C ALA A 42 10.02 9.15 6.40
N SER A 43 11.34 9.32 6.28
CA SER A 43 11.91 10.48 5.61
C SER A 43 11.59 10.46 4.10
N PRO A 44 11.54 11.63 3.43
CA PRO A 44 11.16 11.73 2.01
C PRO A 44 11.98 10.82 1.10
N GLU A 45 13.27 10.64 1.42
CA GLU A 45 14.19 9.79 0.67
C GLU A 45 13.83 8.31 0.78
N GLU A 46 13.58 7.81 2.00
CA GLU A 46 13.20 6.41 2.23
C GLU A 46 11.88 6.06 1.56
N ARG A 47 10.92 6.97 1.70
CA ARG A 47 9.62 6.87 1.05
C ARG A 47 9.75 6.80 -0.47
N ASN A 48 10.51 7.70 -1.08
CA ASN A 48 10.68 7.69 -2.54
C ASN A 48 11.39 6.41 -2.99
N GLN A 49 12.36 5.92 -2.20
CA GLN A 49 13.07 4.70 -2.51
C GLN A 49 12.14 3.48 -2.47
N ILE A 50 11.33 3.33 -1.41
CA ILE A 50 10.43 2.17 -1.29
C ILE A 50 9.31 2.18 -2.32
N LEU A 51 8.79 3.37 -2.65
CA LEU A 51 7.78 3.52 -3.71
C LEU A 51 8.40 3.25 -5.09
N ARG A 52 9.64 3.67 -5.33
CA ARG A 52 10.35 3.37 -6.57
C ARG A 52 10.65 1.88 -6.70
N ASP A 53 11.09 1.22 -5.62
CA ASP A 53 11.28 -0.24 -5.61
C ASP A 53 9.96 -0.97 -5.90
N TYR A 54 8.86 -0.48 -5.32
CA TYR A 54 7.51 -1.03 -5.54
C TYR A 54 7.03 -0.88 -6.97
N VAL A 55 7.07 0.33 -7.53
CA VAL A 55 6.68 0.59 -8.92
C VAL A 55 7.63 -0.12 -9.89
N GLY A 56 8.92 -0.18 -9.56
CA GLY A 56 9.95 -0.92 -10.29
C GLY A 56 9.64 -2.41 -10.39
N GLY A 57 9.05 -3.00 -9.35
CA GLY A 57 8.64 -4.41 -9.31
C GLY A 57 7.30 -4.71 -9.99
N MET A 58 6.55 -3.72 -10.43
CA MET A 58 5.25 -3.92 -11.08
C MET A 58 5.37 -4.23 -12.57
N SER A 59 4.49 -5.12 -13.02
CA SER A 59 4.22 -5.30 -14.45
C SER A 59 3.61 -4.02 -15.06
N PRO A 60 3.79 -3.77 -16.37
CA PRO A 60 3.20 -2.62 -17.05
C PRO A 60 1.68 -2.47 -16.88
N GLU A 61 0.97 -3.60 -16.79
CA GLU A 61 -0.48 -3.64 -16.53
C GLU A 61 -0.83 -3.12 -15.14
N GLN A 62 -0.09 -3.55 -14.11
CA GLN A 62 -0.30 -3.09 -12.72
C GLN A 62 -0.01 -1.60 -12.58
N ARG A 63 1.03 -1.12 -13.26
CA ARG A 63 1.36 0.31 -13.32
C ARG A 63 0.24 1.12 -13.94
N ARG A 64 -0.34 0.62 -15.03
CA ARG A 64 -1.49 1.26 -15.70
C ARG A 64 -2.70 1.28 -14.80
N GLU A 65 -3.09 0.14 -14.22
CA GLU A 65 -4.23 0.07 -13.30
C GLU A 65 -4.06 1.02 -12.11
N MET A 66 -2.85 1.08 -11.55
CA MET A 66 -2.54 2.01 -10.46
C MET A 66 -2.65 3.46 -10.89
N GLY A 67 -2.03 3.84 -12.01
CA GLY A 67 -2.09 5.19 -12.55
C GLY A 67 -3.53 5.61 -12.85
N ASP A 68 -4.28 4.77 -13.55
CA ASP A 68 -5.70 5.00 -13.84
C ASP A 68 -6.52 5.18 -12.56
N ALA A 69 -6.34 4.30 -11.57
CA ALA A 69 -7.11 4.37 -10.34
C ALA A 69 -6.71 5.56 -9.45
N ILE A 70 -5.44 5.99 -9.48
CA ILE A 70 -5.01 7.24 -8.84
C ILE A 70 -5.71 8.44 -9.48
N VAL A 71 -5.76 8.50 -10.81
CA VAL A 71 -6.39 9.61 -11.57
C VAL A 71 -7.91 9.62 -11.43
N ARG A 72 -8.54 8.44 -11.42
CA ARG A 72 -10.00 8.30 -11.37
C ARG A 72 -10.59 8.49 -9.98
N SER A 73 -9.76 8.45 -8.93
CA SER A 73 -10.23 8.67 -7.56
C SER A 73 -10.59 10.15 -7.37
N PRO A 74 -11.85 10.48 -7.06
CA PRO A 74 -12.30 11.87 -6.93
C PRO A 74 -11.67 12.59 -5.72
N ALA A 75 -11.16 11.83 -4.75
CA ALA A 75 -10.48 12.35 -3.56
C ALA A 75 -8.98 12.62 -3.80
N ASN A 76 -8.43 12.19 -4.94
CA ASN A 76 -7.01 12.35 -5.21
C ASN A 76 -6.73 13.71 -5.86
N PRO A 77 -5.68 14.43 -5.42
CA PRO A 77 -5.28 15.69 -6.05
C PRO A 77 -4.60 15.49 -7.42
N VAL A 78 -4.37 14.24 -7.82
CA VAL A 78 -3.63 13.89 -9.05
C VAL A 78 -4.63 13.63 -10.18
N THR A 79 -4.56 14.45 -11.22
CA THR A 79 -5.46 14.36 -12.38
C THR A 79 -4.83 13.68 -13.60
N GLN A 80 -3.52 13.48 -13.59
CA GLN A 80 -2.80 12.82 -14.68
C GLN A 80 -1.59 12.07 -14.11
N VAL A 81 -1.36 10.87 -14.65
CA VAL A 81 -0.20 10.03 -14.32
C VAL A 81 0.30 9.34 -15.58
N ARG A 82 1.61 9.39 -15.81
CA ARG A 82 2.32 8.60 -16.82
C ARG A 82 2.67 7.25 -16.22
N HIS A 83 1.92 6.22 -16.62
CA HIS A 83 2.11 4.86 -16.12
C HIS A 83 3.40 4.18 -16.64
N ASP A 84 4.02 4.77 -17.66
CA ASP A 84 5.32 4.37 -18.22
C ASP A 84 6.53 4.99 -17.49
N ASP A 85 6.32 5.98 -16.61
CA ASP A 85 7.39 6.65 -15.87
C ASP A 85 7.27 6.37 -14.37
N ASP A 86 8.24 5.62 -13.84
CA ASP A 86 8.28 5.24 -12.43
C ASP A 86 8.25 6.46 -11.51
N ASN A 87 8.88 7.58 -11.90
CA ASN A 87 8.90 8.78 -11.06
C ASN A 87 7.54 9.44 -10.98
N ASP A 88 6.79 9.41 -12.08
CA ASP A 88 5.47 10.01 -12.18
C ASP A 88 4.47 9.22 -11.32
N LEU A 89 4.54 7.89 -11.36
CA LEU A 89 3.76 7.00 -10.48
C LEU A 89 4.13 7.19 -8.99
N VAL A 90 5.42 7.31 -8.68
CA VAL A 90 5.90 7.54 -7.30
C VAL A 90 5.44 8.89 -6.77
N ASP A 91 5.56 9.96 -7.56
CA ASP A 91 5.09 11.29 -7.20
C ASP A 91 3.56 11.32 -7.05
N ALA A 92 2.83 10.70 -7.97
CA ALA A 92 1.38 10.58 -7.92
C ALA A 92 0.90 9.84 -6.67
N TYR A 93 1.46 8.66 -6.40
CA TYR A 93 1.17 7.91 -5.17
C TYR A 93 1.53 8.74 -3.94
N THR A 94 2.65 9.46 -4.00
CA THR A 94 3.11 10.30 -2.91
C THR A 94 2.10 11.40 -2.60
N ARG A 95 1.66 12.13 -3.61
CA ARG A 95 0.67 13.19 -3.44
C ARG A 95 -0.65 12.64 -2.92
N THR A 96 -1.08 11.47 -3.39
CA THR A 96 -2.26 10.79 -2.88
C THR A 96 -2.13 10.38 -1.41
N ALA A 97 -0.97 9.88 -0.99
CA ALA A 97 -0.71 9.47 0.39
C ALA A 97 -0.57 10.66 1.37
N GLN A 98 -0.13 11.83 0.88
CA GLN A 98 -0.01 13.06 1.68
C GLN A 98 -1.23 13.97 1.58
N ALA A 99 -2.17 13.66 0.69
CA ALA A 99 -3.36 14.46 0.52
C ALA A 99 -4.17 14.47 1.83
N PRO A 100 -4.76 15.62 2.19
CA PRO A 100 -5.52 15.75 3.42
C PRO A 100 -6.70 14.77 3.40
N ALA A 101 -6.98 14.16 4.55
CA ALA A 101 -8.13 13.27 4.70
C ALA A 101 -9.42 14.03 4.37
N GLN A 102 -10.24 13.43 3.50
CA GLN A 102 -11.57 13.91 3.17
C GLN A 102 -12.57 12.94 3.81
N ASP A 103 -13.55 13.47 4.56
CA ASP A 103 -14.51 12.63 5.30
C ASP A 103 -13.86 11.72 6.37
N GLY A 104 -12.73 12.16 6.94
CA GLY A 104 -11.99 11.40 7.96
C GLY A 104 -11.22 10.19 7.43
N LYS A 105 -11.17 10.00 6.10
CA LYS A 105 -10.37 8.97 5.43
C LYS A 105 -9.37 9.60 4.49
N SER A 106 -8.17 9.06 4.44
CA SER A 106 -7.14 9.54 3.53
C SER A 106 -7.51 9.17 2.10
N PRO A 107 -7.17 9.96 1.08
CA PRO A 107 -7.53 9.63 -0.31
C PRO A 107 -7.00 8.26 -0.76
N LEU A 108 -5.84 7.86 -0.23
CA LEU A 108 -5.30 6.51 -0.40
C LEU A 108 -6.25 5.46 0.20
N GLU A 109 -6.63 5.59 1.47
CA GLU A 109 -7.58 4.68 2.14
C GLU A 109 -8.93 4.63 1.42
N ALA A 110 -9.45 5.78 0.98
CA ALA A 110 -10.70 5.87 0.24
C ALA A 110 -10.62 5.16 -1.12
N ALA A 111 -9.48 5.27 -1.81
CA ALA A 111 -9.25 4.58 -3.06
C ALA A 111 -9.13 3.05 -2.86
N PHE A 112 -8.58 2.59 -1.74
CA PHE A 112 -8.45 1.16 -1.39
C PHE A 112 -9.67 0.57 -0.65
N ALA A 113 -10.60 1.41 -0.20
CA ALA A 113 -11.81 0.99 0.49
C ALA A 113 -12.64 0.02 -0.38
N PRO A 114 -13.52 -0.80 0.24
CA PRO A 114 -14.46 -1.63 -0.51
C PRO A 114 -15.31 -0.77 -1.47
N GLY A 115 -15.21 -1.01 -2.77
CA GLY A 115 -15.86 -0.19 -3.80
C GLY A 115 -15.04 1.01 -4.30
N GLY A 116 -13.85 1.24 -3.74
CA GLY A 116 -12.89 2.23 -4.20
C GLY A 116 -12.16 1.82 -5.49
N MET A 117 -11.62 2.80 -6.21
CA MET A 117 -11.00 2.62 -7.53
C MET A 117 -9.73 1.75 -7.51
N LEU A 118 -9.00 1.69 -6.39
CA LEU A 118 -7.80 0.84 -6.20
C LEU A 118 -8.13 -0.53 -5.57
N SER A 119 -9.42 -0.89 -5.47
CA SER A 119 -9.84 -2.16 -4.87
C SER A 119 -9.70 -3.39 -5.79
N SER A 120 -9.13 -3.22 -7.00
CA SER A 120 -8.80 -4.30 -7.92
C SER A 120 -7.91 -5.36 -7.26
N PRO A 121 -8.16 -6.67 -7.50
CA PRO A 121 -7.36 -7.75 -6.92
C PRO A 121 -5.85 -7.63 -7.18
N LEU A 122 -5.46 -7.18 -8.37
CA LEU A 122 -4.06 -6.97 -8.74
C LEU A 122 -3.40 -5.84 -7.95
N VAL A 123 -4.11 -4.73 -7.77
CA VAL A 123 -3.62 -3.58 -7.00
C VAL A 123 -3.60 -3.90 -5.49
N LYS A 124 -4.60 -4.64 -4.98
CA LYS A 124 -4.62 -5.16 -3.61
C LYS A 124 -3.42 -6.06 -3.32
N ALA A 125 -3.11 -6.99 -4.23
CA ALA A 125 -1.95 -7.86 -4.10
C ALA A 125 -0.64 -7.06 -4.10
N GLY A 126 -0.54 -6.04 -4.96
CA GLY A 126 0.58 -5.10 -4.96
C GLY A 126 0.74 -4.39 -3.61
N LEU A 127 -0.35 -3.86 -3.06
CA LEU A 127 -0.35 -3.12 -1.81
C LEU A 127 0.05 -3.99 -0.61
N VAL A 128 -0.46 -5.21 -0.51
CA VAL A 128 -0.02 -6.17 0.53
C VAL A 128 1.47 -6.51 0.35
N GLY A 129 1.96 -6.61 -0.89
CA GLY A 129 3.37 -6.76 -1.21
C GLY A 129 4.22 -5.57 -0.73
N LEU A 130 3.76 -4.33 -0.95
CA LEU A 130 4.42 -3.11 -0.46
C LEU A 130 4.47 -3.08 1.07
N ALA A 131 3.37 -3.39 1.76
CA ALA A 131 3.35 -3.51 3.21
C ALA A 131 4.34 -4.58 3.71
N GLY A 132 4.46 -5.70 2.98
CA GLY A 132 5.48 -6.73 3.26
C GLY A 132 6.92 -6.26 3.07
N MET A 133 7.20 -5.46 2.04
CA MET A 133 8.53 -4.86 1.84
C MET A 133 8.89 -3.89 2.94
N ILE A 134 7.95 -3.02 3.34
CA ILE A 134 8.12 -2.08 4.46
C ILE A 134 8.36 -2.83 5.76
N GLY A 135 7.51 -3.82 6.10
CA GLY A 135 7.66 -4.62 7.30
C GLY A 135 9.00 -5.35 7.35
N SER A 136 9.44 -5.92 6.21
CA SER A 136 10.76 -6.55 6.08
C SER A 136 11.93 -5.59 6.30
N ARG A 137 11.76 -4.32 5.93
CA ARG A 137 12.77 -3.27 6.12
C ARG A 137 12.85 -2.81 7.57
N MET A 138 11.71 -2.70 8.25
CA MET A 138 11.65 -2.37 9.68
C MET A 138 12.25 -3.48 10.55
N LEU A 139 12.02 -4.75 10.22
CA LEU A 139 12.61 -5.89 10.95
C LEU A 139 14.14 -6.03 10.78
N ARG A 140 14.73 -5.33 9.80
CA ARG A 140 16.18 -5.32 9.53
C ARG A 140 16.90 -4.11 10.13
N ARG A 141 16.18 -3.20 10.79
CA ARG A 141 16.75 -2.08 11.56
C ARG A 141 16.96 -2.50 13.00
#